data_AF-A0A3N5FU25-F1
#
_entry.id   AF-A0A3N5FU25-F1
#
_cell.length_a   1.000
_cell.length_b   1.000
_cell.length_c   1.000
_cell.angle_alpha   90.00
_cell.angle_beta   90.00
_cell.angle_gamma   90.00
#
_symmetry.space_group_name_H-M   'P 1'
#
loop_
_entity.id
_entity.type
_entity.pdbx_description
1 polymer ?
#
loop_
_entity_poly.entity_id
_entity_poly.type
_entity_poly.pdbx_seq_one_letter_code
_entity_poly.pdbx_strand_id
1 'polypeptide(L)'
;MADQDKDTSVLARIQGLAAEEHALFERESLEDAESRRLAAIQTELDQCWDLLRQRRALREYGQDAAQARVRAPEVVKKYSG
;
A
#
# COMPACT_ATOMS: atom_id res chain seq x y z
N MET A 1 7.65 5.74 19.94
CA MET A 1 8.44 4.59 19.42
C MET A 1 7.59 3.60 18.61
N ALA A 2 6.37 3.24 19.04
CA ALA A 2 5.48 2.31 18.32
C ALA A 2 5.09 2.73 16.89
N ASP A 3 5.16 4.03 16.57
CA ASP A 3 4.78 4.53 15.26
C ASP A 3 5.85 4.20 14.18
N GLN A 4 7.13 4.27 14.54
CA GLN A 4 8.25 3.96 13.64
C GLN A 4 8.23 2.49 13.20
N ASP A 5 7.97 1.57 14.13
CA ASP A 5 7.93 0.12 13.87
C ASP A 5 6.83 -0.25 12.85
N LYS A 6 5.66 0.36 12.98
CA LYS A 6 4.58 0.23 12.00
C LYS A 6 4.93 0.84 10.65
N ASP A 7 5.64 1.97 10.59
CA ASP A 7 6.08 2.54 9.30
C ASP A 7 7.04 1.58 8.60
N THR A 8 7.99 1.01 9.34
CA THR A 8 8.93 0.01 8.83
C THR A 8 8.20 -1.24 8.33
N SER A 9 7.19 -1.71 9.05
CA SER A 9 6.36 -2.85 8.60
C SER A 9 5.58 -2.53 7.32
N VAL A 10 5.07 -1.31 7.16
CA VAL A 10 4.38 -0.86 5.94
C VAL A 10 5.37 -0.75 4.77
N LEU A 11 6.57 -0.21 5.00
CA LEU A 11 7.63 -0.15 4.00
C LEU A 11 8.09 -1.54 3.55
N ALA A 12 8.21 -2.50 4.47
CA ALA A 12 8.53 -3.88 4.14
C ALA A 12 7.44 -4.52 3.26
N ARG A 13 6.16 -4.22 3.54
CA ARG A 13 5.04 -4.67 2.71
C ARG A 13 5.07 -4.04 1.32
N ILE A 14 5.35 -2.74 1.22
CA ILE A 14 5.53 -2.04 -0.06
C ILE A 14 6.64 -2.70 -0.89
N GLN A 15 7.78 -3.02 -0.27
CA GLN A 15 8.89 -3.67 -0.98
C GLN A 15 8.51 -5.06 -1.48
N GLY A 16 7.79 -5.86 -0.69
CA GLY A 16 7.28 -7.16 -1.14
C GLY A 16 6.32 -7.04 -2.33
N LEU A 17 5.39 -6.09 -2.26
CA LEU A 17 4.45 -5.80 -3.33
C LEU A 17 5.14 -5.34 -4.63
N ALA A 18 6.13 -4.45 -4.52
CA ALA A 18 6.92 -3.98 -5.67
C ALA A 18 7.77 -5.11 -6.29
N ALA A 19 8.29 -6.03 -5.47
CA ALA A 19 9.01 -7.20 -5.97
C ALA A 19 8.07 -8.16 -6.73
N GLU A 20 6.84 -8.34 -6.23
CA GLU A 20 5.80 -9.13 -6.91
C GLU A 20 5.39 -8.46 -8.23
N GLU A 21 5.22 -7.13 -8.26
CA GLU A 21 4.97 -6.36 -9.49
C GLU A 21 6.11 -6.54 -10.51
N HIS A 22 7.36 -6.43 -10.06
CA HIS A 22 8.52 -6.59 -10.94
C HIS A 22 8.59 -8.00 -11.53
N ALA A 23 8.38 -9.03 -10.70
CA ALA A 23 8.34 -10.41 -11.15
C ALA A 23 7.20 -10.67 -12.16
N LEU A 24 6.05 -10.00 -12.01
CA LEU A 24 4.98 -10.03 -12.99
C LEU A 24 5.35 -9.32 -14.29
N PHE A 25 6.09 -8.21 -14.21
CA PHE A 25 6.58 -7.45 -15.37
C PHE A 25 7.67 -8.18 -16.16
N GLU A 26 8.48 -8.99 -15.48
CA GLU A 26 9.48 -9.86 -16.13
C GLU A 26 8.83 -11.04 -16.88
N ARG A 27 7.53 -11.31 -16.66
CA ARG A 27 6.80 -12.29 -17.45
C ARG A 27 6.42 -11.68 -18.81
N GLU A 28 6.87 -12.33 -19.88
CA GLU A 28 6.62 -11.91 -21.27
C GLU A 28 5.14 -11.93 -21.65
N SER A 29 4.28 -12.63 -20.90
CA SER A 29 2.84 -12.66 -21.08
C SER A 29 2.12 -12.43 -19.76
N LEU A 30 1.50 -11.26 -19.62
CA LEU A 30 0.57 -10.96 -18.53
C LEU A 30 -0.81 -11.49 -18.94
N GLU A 31 -1.28 -12.57 -18.32
CA GLU A 31 -2.67 -12.99 -18.50
C GLU A 31 -3.63 -12.01 -17.81
N ASP A 32 -4.93 -12.06 -18.14
CA ASP A 32 -5.96 -11.27 -17.46
C ASP A 32 -5.94 -11.44 -15.93
N ALA A 33 -5.51 -12.61 -15.44
CA ALA A 33 -5.33 -12.90 -14.03
C ALA A 33 -4.16 -12.10 -13.42
N GLU A 34 -2.98 -12.11 -14.06
CA GLU A 34 -1.83 -11.28 -13.67
C GLU A 34 -2.15 -9.78 -13.73
N SER A 35 -2.90 -9.32 -14.73
CA SER A 35 -3.30 -7.91 -14.84
C SER A 35 -4.21 -7.47 -13.67
N ARG A 36 -5.16 -8.32 -13.27
CA ARG A 36 -5.98 -8.10 -12.07
C ARG A 36 -5.14 -8.12 -10.78
N ARG A 37 -4.13 -9.01 -10.72
CA ARG A 37 -3.20 -9.08 -9.59
C ARG A 37 -2.36 -7.80 -9.49
N LEU A 38 -1.86 -7.30 -10.61
CA LEU A 38 -1.09 -6.05 -10.68
C LEU A 38 -1.93 -4.84 -10.24
N ALA A 39 -3.20 -4.77 -10.65
CA ALA A 39 -4.12 -3.72 -10.20
C ALA A 39 -4.38 -3.79 -8.67
N ALA A 40 -4.48 -4.99 -8.11
CA ALA A 40 -4.61 -5.18 -6.66
C ALA A 40 -3.34 -4.74 -5.92
N ILE A 41 -2.16 -5.13 -6.42
CA ILE A 41 -0.85 -4.74 -5.88
C ILE A 41 -0.69 -3.23 -5.87
N GLN A 42 -0.97 -2.55 -6.99
CA GLN A 42 -0.93 -1.08 -7.06
C GLN A 42 -1.88 -0.42 -6.06
N THR A 43 -3.08 -0.98 -5.88
CA THR A 43 -4.02 -0.45 -4.89
C THR A 43 -3.51 -0.62 -3.45
N GLU A 44 -2.91 -1.77 -3.13
CA GLU A 44 -2.29 -1.97 -1.81
C GLU A 44 -1.10 -1.04 -1.58
N LEU A 45 -0.29 -0.78 -2.62
CA LEU A 45 0.80 0.19 -2.59
C LEU A 45 0.30 1.61 -2.30
N ASP A 46 -0.74 2.06 -3.01
CA ASP A 46 -1.37 3.36 -2.79
C ASP A 46 -1.88 3.51 -1.35
N GLN A 47 -2.52 2.48 -0.80
CA GLN A 47 -2.98 2.48 0.60
C GLN A 47 -1.83 2.58 1.60
N CYS A 48 -0.75 1.84 1.36
CA CYS A 48 0.43 1.89 2.20
C CYS A 48 1.11 3.26 2.15
N TRP A 49 1.20 3.87 0.97
CA TRP A 49 1.73 5.22 0.78
C TRP A 49 0.85 6.31 1.41
N ASP A 50 -0.47 6.23 1.27
CA ASP A 50 -1.41 7.17 1.89
C ASP A 50 -1.28 7.15 3.42
N LEU A 51 -1.17 5.95 4.01
CA LEU A 51 -0.96 5.79 5.44
C LEU A 51 0.36 6.42 5.92
N LEU A 52 1.47 6.15 5.23
CA LEU A 52 2.77 6.73 5.55
C LEU A 52 2.73 8.25 5.45
N ARG A 53 2.07 8.78 4.42
CA ARG A 53 1.92 10.21 4.21
C ARG A 53 1.06 10.86 5.29
N GLN A 54 -0.05 10.24 5.66
CA GLN A 54 -0.93 10.71 6.73
C GLN A 54 -0.18 10.76 8.07
N ARG A 55 0.62 9.72 8.38
CA ARG A 55 1.43 9.68 9.61
C ARG A 55 2.52 10.73 9.61
N ARG A 56 3.21 10.93 8.48
CA ARG A 56 4.18 12.03 8.34
C ARG A 56 3.54 13.39 8.56
N ALA A 57 2.39 13.64 7.94
CA ALA A 57 1.65 14.89 8.13
C ALA A 57 1.27 15.09 9.61
N LEU A 58 0.67 14.10 10.27
CA LEU A 58 0.30 14.20 11.68
C LEU A 58 1.50 14.49 12.59
N ARG A 59 2.64 13.83 12.35
CA ARG A 59 3.89 14.11 13.08
C ARG A 59 4.40 15.53 12.86
N GLU A 60 4.34 16.03 11.62
CA GLU A 60 4.79 17.38 11.29
C GLU A 60 3.92 18.46 11.96
N TYR A 61 2.63 18.21 12.11
CA TYR A 61 1.70 19.07 12.85
C TYR A 61 1.69 18.82 14.38
N GLY A 62 2.58 17.97 14.90
CA GLY A 62 2.65 17.63 16.32
C GLY A 62 1.43 16.87 16.85
N GLN A 63 0.61 16.31 15.97
CA GLN A 63 -0.53 15.47 16.30
C GLN A 63 -0.11 14.01 16.46
N ASP A 64 -0.89 13.26 17.26
CA ASP A 64 -0.61 11.86 17.53
C ASP A 64 -0.77 11.01 16.26
N ALA A 65 0.33 10.44 15.78
CA ALA A 65 0.36 9.63 14.58
C ALA A 65 -0.42 8.31 14.69
N ALA A 66 -0.80 7.89 15.91
CA ALA A 66 -1.72 6.77 16.09
C ALA A 66 -3.17 7.10 15.68
N GLN A 67 -3.49 8.39 15.46
CA GLN A 67 -4.76 8.80 14.86
C GLN A 67 -4.80 8.60 13.34
N ALA A 68 -3.67 8.26 12.71
CA ALA A 68 -3.66 7.82 11.32
C ALA A 68 -4.45 6.52 11.20
N ARG A 69 -5.73 6.64 10.85
CA ARG A 69 -6.56 5.50 10.49
C ARG A 69 -6.31 5.18 9.04
N VAL A 70 -5.85 3.95 8.78
CA VAL A 70 -6.02 3.30 7.47
C VAL A 70 -7.46 3.59 7.06
N ARG A 71 -7.69 4.31 5.97
CA ARG A 71 -9.04 4.40 5.41
C ARG A 71 -9.48 2.97 5.18
N ALA A 72 -10.49 2.53 5.92
CA ALA A 72 -10.99 1.16 5.84
C ALA A 72 -11.27 0.85 4.36
N PRO A 73 -10.90 -0.35 3.85
CA PRO A 73 -11.00 -0.71 2.44
C PRO A 73 -12.44 -0.79 1.90
N GLU A 74 -13.44 -0.24 2.61
CA GLU A 74 -14.84 -0.17 2.18
C GLU A 74 -15.06 0.62 0.88
N VAL A 75 -14.03 1.30 0.33
CA VAL A 75 -14.12 2.06 -0.93
C VAL A 75 -13.27 1.48 -2.07
N VAL A 76 -12.55 0.36 -1.87
CA VAL A 76 -11.89 -0.35 -3.00
C VAL A 76 -12.63 -1.64 -3.36
N LYS A 77 -13.96 -1.63 -3.25
CA LYS A 77 -14.81 -2.56 -4.01
C LYS A 77 -15.27 -1.91 -5.30
N LYS A 78 -14.36 -1.66 -6.26
CA LYS A 78 -14.72 -1.40 -7.68
C LYS A 78 -13.59 -1.73 -8.68
N TYR A 79 -12.96 -2.89 -8.54
CA TYR A 79 -12.20 -3.49 -9.67
C TYR A 79 -12.53 -4.98 -9.84
N SER A 80 -13.80 -5.32 -9.66
CA SER A 80 -14.36 -6.62 -10.04
C SER A 80 -15.74 -6.37 -10.62
N GLY A 81 -15.75 -6.07 -11.91
CA GLY A 81 -16.93 -5.86 -12.75
C GLY A 81 -16.47 -5.77 -14.19
#